data_AF-A0A2K5SII3-F1
#
_entry.id   AF-A0A2K5SII3-F1
#
_cell.length_a   1.000
_cell.length_b   1.000
_cell.length_c   1.000
_cell.angle_alpha   90.00
_cell.angle_beta   90.00
_cell.angle_gamma   90.00
#
_symmetry.space_group_name_H-M   'P 1'
#
loop_
_entity.id
_entity.type
_entity.pdbx_description
1 polymer ?
#
loop_
_entity_poly.entity_id
_entity_poly.type
_entity_poly.pdbx_seq_one_letter_code
_entity_poly.pdbx_strand_id
1 'polypeptide(L)'
;PGKKGRCHKQGPGRGKKKSGRSSQGWGGECSDQILPTLAARPCFHPPLILSCPFSPRTRATSREEKNLQGFLEQPKEKWVESAFEVDGPHYFTVLALHILPPEQWRATRVEILRRLLVTSQARSVAPGGATRLTDKAVKDYSAYRSSLLFWALVDLIYNMFKKVPTSNTEGGWSCSLAEYIRHNDMPIYEAADKALKTFQEEFMPVETFSEFLDVAGLLSEITDPESFLKDLLNSVP
;
A
#
# COMPACT_ATOMS: atom_id res chain seq x y z
N PRO A 1 -55.49 -55.08 -7.11
CA PRO A 1 -55.06 -56.35 -7.76
C PRO A 1 -54.93 -56.17 -9.29
N GLY A 2 -53.78 -56.22 -9.95
CA GLY A 2 -52.41 -56.50 -9.60
C GLY A 2 -51.60 -56.50 -10.91
N LYS A 3 -50.36 -56.03 -10.84
CA LYS A 3 -49.18 -56.38 -11.66
C LYS A 3 -49.30 -56.46 -13.20
N LYS A 4 -48.55 -55.60 -13.89
CA LYS A 4 -47.66 -56.03 -14.99
C LYS A 4 -46.28 -55.37 -14.87
N GLY A 5 -45.26 -56.21 -14.72
CA GLY A 5 -43.83 -55.86 -14.80
C GLY A 5 -43.44 -55.47 -16.22
N ARG A 6 -42.54 -54.50 -16.38
CA ARG A 6 -41.06 -54.59 -16.42
C ARG A 6 -40.55 -54.77 -17.85
N CYS A 7 -39.98 -53.70 -18.40
CA CYS A 7 -38.91 -53.78 -19.39
C CYS A 7 -37.86 -52.70 -19.10
N HIS A 8 -36.63 -53.17 -18.87
CA HIS A 8 -35.42 -52.38 -18.70
C HIS A 8 -35.08 -51.59 -19.97
N LYS A 9 -34.69 -50.31 -19.82
CA LYS A 9 -33.58 -49.74 -20.59
C LYS A 9 -32.76 -48.82 -19.68
N GLN A 10 -31.47 -49.10 -19.66
CA GLN A 10 -30.41 -48.44 -18.90
C GLN A 10 -30.24 -46.99 -19.35
N GLY A 11 -30.20 -46.05 -18.41
CA GLY A 11 -29.77 -44.67 -18.66
C GLY A 11 -28.24 -44.59 -18.62
N PRO A 12 -27.60 -43.72 -19.42
CA PRO A 12 -26.16 -43.55 -19.37
C PRO A 12 -25.78 -42.76 -18.11
N GLY A 13 -24.91 -43.38 -17.29
CA GLY A 13 -24.35 -42.76 -16.09
C GLY A 13 -23.51 -41.54 -16.44
N ARG A 14 -23.83 -40.41 -15.82
CA ARG A 14 -22.92 -39.27 -15.74
C ARG A 14 -21.83 -39.60 -14.73
N GLY A 15 -20.68 -40.05 -15.23
CA GLY A 15 -19.46 -40.17 -14.45
C GLY A 15 -19.08 -38.82 -13.85
N LYS A 16 -19.05 -38.73 -12.52
CA LYS A 16 -18.40 -37.64 -11.80
C LYS A 16 -16.89 -37.76 -12.04
N LYS A 17 -16.34 -36.94 -12.94
CA LYS A 17 -14.90 -36.65 -12.96
C LYS A 17 -14.54 -35.93 -11.66
N LYS A 18 -13.85 -36.62 -10.77
CA LYS A 18 -13.02 -36.00 -9.73
C LYS A 18 -11.84 -35.35 -10.44
N SER A 19 -11.87 -34.02 -10.62
CA SER A 19 -10.65 -33.25 -10.88
C SER A 19 -10.05 -32.89 -9.52
N GLY A 20 -9.08 -33.69 -9.08
CA GLY A 20 -8.13 -33.22 -8.08
C GLY A 20 -7.38 -32.04 -8.69
N ARG A 21 -7.50 -30.87 -8.09
CA ARG A 21 -6.58 -29.76 -8.32
C ARG A 21 -5.78 -29.61 -7.04
N SER A 22 -4.52 -29.99 -7.15
CA SER A 22 -3.48 -29.80 -6.15
C SER A 22 -3.38 -28.34 -5.75
N SER A 23 -3.27 -28.12 -4.44
CA SER A 23 -2.69 -26.92 -3.85
C SER A 23 -1.36 -26.60 -4.53
N GLN A 24 -1.23 -25.40 -5.10
CA GLN A 24 0.03 -24.67 -5.28
C GLN A 24 -0.27 -23.32 -5.95
N GLY A 25 0.23 -22.23 -5.35
CA GLY A 25 0.48 -20.98 -6.06
C GLY A 25 -0.48 -19.82 -5.80
N TRP A 26 -0.70 -19.43 -4.53
CA TRP A 26 -1.20 -18.08 -4.21
C TRP A 26 0.00 -17.25 -3.70
N GLY A 27 0.79 -16.75 -4.64
CA GLY A 27 1.97 -15.93 -4.32
C GLY A 27 2.46 -15.05 -5.48
N GLY A 28 1.86 -15.14 -6.67
CA GLY A 28 2.28 -14.37 -7.85
C GLY A 28 1.35 -13.21 -8.23
N GLU A 29 0.04 -13.31 -7.99
CA GLU A 29 -0.93 -12.39 -8.62
C GLU A 29 -1.00 -10.99 -7.99
N CYS A 30 -0.46 -10.77 -6.79
CA CYS A 30 -0.52 -9.46 -6.13
C CYS A 30 0.64 -8.52 -6.55
N SER A 31 1.81 -9.07 -6.88
CA SER A 31 2.95 -8.30 -7.38
C SER A 31 2.74 -7.83 -8.83
N ASP A 32 2.06 -8.63 -9.64
CA ASP A 32 1.84 -8.35 -11.07
C ASP A 32 0.76 -7.29 -11.34
N GLN A 33 -0.02 -6.88 -10.33
CA GLN A 33 -1.07 -5.85 -10.49
C GLN A 33 -0.64 -4.45 -10.03
N ILE A 34 0.42 -4.31 -9.23
CA ILE A 34 0.85 -3.00 -8.72
C ILE A 34 1.55 -2.18 -9.82
N LEU A 35 2.35 -2.84 -10.66
CA LEU A 35 3.10 -2.21 -11.75
C LEU A 35 2.22 -1.71 -12.92
N PRO A 36 1.21 -2.47 -13.41
CA PRO A 36 0.35 -2.00 -14.50
C PRO A 36 -0.61 -0.88 -14.08
N THR A 37 -1.07 -0.84 -12.82
CA THR A 37 -1.97 0.21 -12.32
C THR A 37 -1.25 1.55 -12.12
N LEU A 38 0.05 1.52 -11.79
CA LEU A 38 0.92 2.69 -11.84
C LEU A 38 1.18 3.16 -13.30
N ALA A 39 1.24 2.24 -14.27
CA ALA A 39 1.50 2.55 -15.67
C ALA A 39 0.26 2.97 -16.49
N ALA A 40 -0.96 2.62 -16.08
CA ALA A 40 -2.17 2.79 -16.87
C ALA A 40 -2.86 4.16 -16.74
N ARG A 41 -2.31 5.10 -15.94
CA ARG A 41 -2.74 6.50 -15.98
C ARG A 41 -1.89 7.26 -17.01
N PRO A 42 -2.49 8.10 -17.91
CA PRO A 42 -1.75 8.92 -18.88
C PRO A 42 -0.75 9.93 -18.28
N CYS A 43 -0.57 9.95 -16.96
CA CYS A 43 0.31 10.86 -16.23
C CYS A 43 1.65 10.23 -15.81
N PHE A 44 1.86 8.92 -16.00
CA PHE A 44 3.09 8.21 -15.61
C PHE A 44 4.03 7.92 -16.80
N HIS A 45 4.16 8.89 -17.71
CA HIS A 45 5.22 8.85 -18.72
C HIS A 45 6.42 9.71 -18.25
N PRO A 46 7.63 9.13 -18.12
CA PRO A 46 8.84 9.84 -17.67
C PRO A 46 9.22 11.12 -18.44
N PRO A 47 8.80 11.37 -19.71
CA PRO A 47 9.07 12.64 -20.37
C PRO A 47 8.17 13.80 -19.94
N LEU A 48 7.11 13.58 -19.16
CA LEU A 48 6.12 14.64 -18.84
C LEU A 48 6.46 15.48 -17.60
N ILE A 49 7.47 15.10 -16.82
CA ILE A 49 7.98 15.97 -15.74
C ILE A 49 8.75 17.17 -16.34
N LEU A 50 9.35 17.03 -17.54
CA LEU A 50 10.22 18.07 -18.08
C LEU A 50 9.53 19.09 -19.00
N SER A 51 8.36 18.80 -19.58
CA SER A 51 7.85 19.56 -20.74
C SER A 51 6.62 20.45 -20.49
N CYS A 52 6.10 20.55 -19.27
CA CYS A 52 5.05 21.54 -18.99
C CYS A 52 5.68 22.86 -18.53
N PRO A 53 5.59 23.96 -19.31
CA PRO A 53 5.77 25.28 -18.74
C PRO A 53 4.71 25.43 -17.64
N PHE A 54 5.17 25.49 -16.39
CA PHE A 54 4.37 25.42 -15.17
C PHE A 54 3.57 26.72 -15.00
N SER A 55 2.54 26.90 -15.82
CA SER A 55 1.49 27.91 -15.62
C SER A 55 0.76 27.61 -14.31
N PRO A 56 0.38 28.60 -13.48
CA PRO A 56 0.28 28.46 -12.02
C PRO A 56 -0.73 27.38 -11.62
N ARG A 57 -0.20 26.18 -11.32
CA ARG A 57 -0.97 24.99 -10.95
C ARG A 57 -1.16 24.91 -9.43
N THR A 58 -1.53 26.03 -8.81
CA THR A 58 -1.88 26.07 -7.36
C THR A 58 -3.19 25.32 -7.06
N ARG A 59 -4.12 25.23 -8.03
CA ARG A 59 -5.43 24.57 -7.84
C ARG A 59 -5.37 23.04 -7.77
N ALA A 60 -4.49 22.39 -8.53
CA ALA A 60 -4.43 20.92 -8.54
C ALA A 60 -3.79 20.40 -7.25
N THR A 61 -2.70 21.01 -6.81
CA THR A 61 -2.04 20.68 -5.54
C THR A 61 -2.99 20.91 -4.36
N SER A 62 -3.71 22.03 -4.33
CA SER A 62 -4.70 22.32 -3.28
C SER A 62 -5.86 21.31 -3.23
N ARG A 63 -6.26 20.74 -4.37
CA ARG A 63 -7.27 19.66 -4.39
C ARG A 63 -6.71 18.39 -3.79
N GLU A 64 -5.52 17.96 -4.21
CA GLU A 64 -4.93 16.73 -3.71
C GLU A 64 -4.56 16.84 -2.22
N GLU A 65 -4.16 18.02 -1.75
CA GLU A 65 -3.98 18.33 -0.31
C GLU A 65 -5.26 18.08 0.48
N LYS A 66 -6.41 18.57 -0.01
CA LYS A 66 -7.71 18.34 0.62
C LYS A 66 -8.11 16.86 0.58
N ASN A 67 -7.83 16.17 -0.51
CA ASN A 67 -8.10 14.74 -0.64
C ASN A 67 -7.30 13.93 0.38
N LEU A 68 -5.99 14.23 0.50
CA LEU A 68 -5.12 13.56 1.46
C LEU A 68 -5.52 13.89 2.91
N GLN A 69 -5.88 15.14 3.19
CA GLN A 69 -6.38 15.52 4.50
C GLN A 69 -7.68 14.78 4.85
N GLY A 70 -8.63 14.73 3.91
CA GLY A 70 -9.88 13.97 4.08
C GLY A 70 -9.64 12.47 4.27
N PHE A 71 -8.62 11.91 3.63
CA PHE A 71 -8.17 10.54 3.89
C PHE A 71 -7.65 10.39 5.31
N LEU A 72 -6.72 11.25 5.77
CA LEU A 72 -6.14 11.18 7.12
C LEU A 72 -7.19 11.38 8.23
N GLU A 73 -8.21 12.21 7.99
CA GLU A 73 -9.33 12.47 8.91
C GLU A 73 -10.45 11.41 8.82
N GLN A 74 -10.38 10.49 7.86
CA GLN A 74 -11.42 9.49 7.64
C GLN A 74 -11.62 8.63 8.90
N PRO A 75 -12.87 8.46 9.37
CA PRO A 75 -13.15 7.71 10.59
C PRO A 75 -12.87 6.21 10.39
N LYS A 76 -12.49 5.53 11.48
CA LYS A 76 -12.05 4.11 11.46
C LYS A 76 -13.08 3.16 10.86
N GLU A 77 -14.35 3.54 10.92
CA GLU A 77 -15.46 2.76 10.39
C GLU A 77 -15.35 2.52 8.88
N LYS A 78 -14.70 3.44 8.16
CA LYS A 78 -14.52 3.36 6.72
C LYS A 78 -13.18 2.77 6.30
N TRP A 79 -12.29 2.46 7.25
CA TRP A 79 -10.93 1.98 6.90
C TRP A 79 -10.97 0.64 6.19
N VAL A 80 -11.86 -0.27 6.60
CA VAL A 80 -12.02 -1.59 5.97
C VAL A 80 -12.57 -1.46 4.55
N GLU A 81 -13.54 -0.57 4.33
CA GLU A 81 -14.07 -0.28 2.99
C GLU A 81 -12.99 0.32 2.09
N SER A 82 -12.22 1.29 2.60
CA SER A 82 -11.14 1.94 1.88
C SER A 82 -10.03 0.98 1.44
N ALA A 83 -9.92 -0.19 2.07
CA ALA A 83 -8.95 -1.22 1.71
C ALA A 83 -9.18 -1.76 0.29
N PHE A 84 -10.39 -1.63 -0.26
CA PHE A 84 -10.78 -2.15 -1.58
C PHE A 84 -11.02 -1.06 -2.62
N GLU A 85 -10.91 0.21 -2.23
CA GLU A 85 -11.05 1.33 -3.15
C GLU A 85 -9.80 1.53 -4.01
N VAL A 86 -10.01 2.08 -5.21
CA VAL A 86 -8.91 2.47 -6.12
C VAL A 86 -8.06 3.57 -5.49
N ASP A 87 -8.72 4.58 -4.92
CA ASP A 87 -8.08 5.64 -4.16
C ASP A 87 -7.96 5.23 -2.68
N GLY A 88 -7.42 4.03 -2.44
CA GLY A 88 -7.23 3.47 -1.10
C GLY A 88 -5.92 3.89 -0.43
N PRO A 89 -5.56 3.29 0.72
CA PRO A 89 -4.37 3.67 1.49
C PRO A 89 -3.05 3.64 0.70
N HIS A 90 -2.89 2.71 -0.25
CA HIS A 90 -1.67 2.66 -1.09
C HIS A 90 -1.56 3.87 -2.01
N TYR A 91 -2.68 4.30 -2.62
CA TYR A 91 -2.71 5.50 -3.48
C TYR A 91 -2.34 6.75 -2.67
N PHE A 92 -3.00 6.95 -1.53
CA PHE A 92 -2.74 8.12 -0.68
C PHE A 92 -1.33 8.14 -0.09
N THR A 93 -0.72 6.98 0.14
CA THR A 93 0.68 6.90 0.57
C THR A 93 1.64 7.42 -0.50
N VAL A 94 1.43 7.06 -1.78
CA VAL A 94 2.25 7.62 -2.89
C VAL A 94 1.92 9.09 -3.12
N LEU A 95 0.65 9.48 -2.99
CA LEU A 95 0.22 10.86 -3.13
C LEU A 95 0.91 11.75 -2.09
N ALA A 96 1.07 11.26 -0.85
CA ALA A 96 1.77 11.97 0.21
C ALA A 96 3.17 12.45 -0.21
N LEU A 97 3.95 11.66 -0.95
CA LEU A 97 5.30 12.05 -1.41
C LEU A 97 5.31 13.38 -2.17
N HIS A 98 4.24 13.65 -2.92
CA HIS A 98 4.13 14.82 -3.77
C HIS A 98 3.59 16.04 -3.02
N ILE A 99 2.98 15.83 -1.85
CA ILE A 99 2.19 16.85 -1.15
C ILE A 99 2.81 17.20 0.19
N LEU A 100 3.11 16.19 1.01
CA LEU A 100 3.62 16.38 2.34
C LEU A 100 5.15 16.58 2.30
N PRO A 101 5.67 17.67 2.87
CA PRO A 101 7.10 17.76 3.12
C PRO A 101 7.54 16.68 4.14
N PRO A 102 8.85 16.34 4.19
CA PRO A 102 9.39 15.30 5.07
C PRO A 102 8.97 15.42 6.54
N GLU A 103 8.84 16.65 7.07
CA GLU A 103 8.41 16.86 8.45
C GLU A 103 6.94 16.49 8.68
N GLN A 104 6.06 16.77 7.71
CA GLN A 104 4.66 16.36 7.79
C GLN A 104 4.49 14.86 7.55
N TRP A 105 5.32 14.28 6.68
CA TRP A 105 5.40 12.82 6.55
C TRP A 105 5.75 12.18 7.89
N ARG A 106 6.80 12.64 8.59
CA ARG A 106 7.16 12.12 9.91
C ARG A 106 6.02 12.16 10.91
N ALA A 107 5.21 13.22 10.90
CA ALA A 107 4.05 13.34 11.79
C ALA A 107 2.88 12.40 11.44
N THR A 108 2.79 11.94 10.18
CA THR A 108 1.64 11.17 9.67
C THR A 108 1.98 9.73 9.28
N ARG A 109 3.26 9.37 9.17
CA ARG A 109 3.74 8.08 8.64
C ARG A 109 3.21 6.88 9.41
N VAL A 110 3.08 6.98 10.73
CA VAL A 110 2.53 5.91 11.59
C VAL A 110 1.03 5.73 11.35
N GLU A 111 0.30 6.81 11.11
CA GLU A 111 -1.13 6.73 10.81
C GLU A 111 -1.38 6.07 9.45
N ILE A 112 -0.54 6.40 8.47
CA ILE A 112 -0.54 5.73 7.16
C ILE A 112 -0.18 4.25 7.31
N LEU A 113 0.83 3.91 8.13
CA LEU A 113 1.20 2.53 8.43
C LEU A 113 0.03 1.73 9.03
N ARG A 114 -0.69 2.30 10.00
CA ARG A 114 -1.90 1.67 10.59
C ARG A 114 -2.94 1.32 9.51
N ARG A 115 -3.21 2.26 8.59
CA ARG A 115 -4.19 2.06 7.52
C ARG A 115 -3.75 1.01 6.51
N LEU A 116 -2.46 0.95 6.20
CA LEU A 116 -1.88 -0.10 5.37
C LEU A 116 -2.02 -1.47 6.02
N LEU A 117 -1.72 -1.60 7.32
CA LEU A 117 -1.87 -2.85 8.07
C LEU A 117 -3.32 -3.35 8.12
N VAL A 118 -4.29 -2.44 8.35
CA VAL A 118 -5.72 -2.76 8.28
C VAL A 118 -6.11 -3.20 6.87
N THR A 119 -5.54 -2.57 5.83
CA THR A 119 -5.76 -2.97 4.43
C THR A 119 -5.27 -4.39 4.17
N SER A 120 -4.06 -4.73 4.65
CA SER A 120 -3.52 -6.09 4.50
C SER A 120 -4.38 -7.12 5.23
N GLN A 121 -4.81 -6.82 6.46
CA GLN A 121 -5.72 -7.69 7.22
C GLN A 121 -7.02 -7.91 6.46
N ALA A 122 -7.68 -6.83 6.03
CA ALA A 122 -8.97 -6.89 5.36
C ALA A 122 -8.89 -7.73 4.07
N ARG A 123 -7.84 -7.53 3.27
CA ARG A 123 -7.61 -8.30 2.03
C ARG A 123 -7.24 -9.76 2.28
N SER A 124 -6.53 -10.05 3.39
CA SER A 124 -6.19 -11.42 3.79
C SER A 124 -7.43 -12.20 4.25
N VAL A 125 -8.29 -11.57 5.05
CA VAL A 125 -9.50 -12.19 5.62
C VAL A 125 -10.66 -12.24 4.63
N ALA A 126 -10.81 -11.20 3.80
CA ALA A 126 -11.92 -11.04 2.88
C ALA A 126 -11.45 -10.51 1.51
N PRO A 127 -10.80 -11.35 0.69
CA PRO A 127 -10.26 -10.92 -0.62
C PRO A 127 -11.33 -10.44 -1.61
N GLY A 128 -12.61 -10.81 -1.40
CA GLY A 128 -13.75 -10.37 -2.21
C GLY A 128 -14.35 -9.02 -1.82
N GLY A 129 -13.76 -8.31 -0.86
CA GLY A 129 -14.30 -7.06 -0.32
C GLY A 129 -15.03 -7.26 1.02
N ALA A 130 -14.90 -6.27 1.90
CA ALA A 130 -15.57 -6.23 3.18
C ALA A 130 -15.81 -4.79 3.64
N THR A 131 -16.85 -4.61 4.45
CA THR A 131 -17.12 -3.34 5.14
C THR A 131 -16.70 -3.36 6.62
N ARG A 132 -16.39 -4.54 7.16
CA ARG A 132 -15.97 -4.78 8.55
C ARG A 132 -15.01 -5.95 8.65
N LEU A 133 -14.17 -5.97 9.69
CA LEU A 133 -13.29 -7.11 9.96
C LEU A 133 -14.02 -8.19 10.75
N THR A 134 -14.30 -9.31 10.08
CA THR A 134 -14.89 -10.51 10.70
C THR A 134 -13.88 -11.28 11.55
N ASP A 135 -12.59 -11.22 11.19
CA ASP A 135 -11.49 -11.85 11.91
C ASP A 135 -10.42 -10.82 12.27
N LYS A 136 -10.32 -10.55 13.57
CA LYS A 136 -9.38 -9.60 14.19
C LYS A 136 -8.15 -10.29 14.78
N ALA A 137 -8.01 -11.61 14.59
CA ALA A 137 -6.80 -12.31 14.98
C ALA A 137 -5.63 -11.82 14.13
N VAL A 138 -4.54 -11.45 14.80
CA VAL A 138 -3.28 -11.07 14.15
C VAL A 138 -2.81 -12.24 13.29
N LYS A 139 -2.46 -11.95 12.04
CA LYS A 139 -1.98 -12.94 11.06
C LYS A 139 -0.46 -13.04 11.07
N ASP A 140 0.06 -14.02 10.35
CA ASP A 140 1.50 -14.16 10.15
C ASP A 140 2.07 -12.93 9.44
N TYR A 141 3.34 -12.63 9.68
CA TYR A 141 4.05 -11.49 9.08
C TYR A 141 3.90 -11.43 7.55
N SER A 142 3.85 -12.59 6.88
CA SER A 142 3.66 -12.71 5.44
C SER A 142 2.40 -12.00 4.92
N ALA A 143 1.35 -11.89 5.72
CA ALA A 143 0.12 -11.19 5.37
C ALA A 143 0.32 -9.66 5.29
N TYR A 144 1.19 -9.10 6.14
CA TYR A 144 1.47 -7.66 6.21
C TYR A 144 2.70 -7.24 5.41
N ARG A 145 3.59 -8.20 5.11
CA ARG A 145 4.91 -7.99 4.51
C ARG A 145 4.88 -7.09 3.28
N SER A 146 3.97 -7.31 2.34
CA SER A 146 3.90 -6.49 1.12
C SER A 146 3.61 -5.02 1.40
N SER A 147 2.68 -4.74 2.32
CA SER A 147 2.31 -3.38 2.71
C SER A 147 3.40 -2.71 3.56
N LEU A 148 4.10 -3.48 4.40
CA LEU A 148 5.25 -3.00 5.17
C LEU A 148 6.43 -2.61 4.27
N LEU A 149 6.79 -3.48 3.32
CA LEU A 149 7.83 -3.18 2.33
C LEU A 149 7.46 -1.98 1.45
N PHE A 150 6.20 -1.88 1.03
CA PHE A 150 5.72 -0.71 0.31
C PHE A 150 5.87 0.58 1.12
N TRP A 151 5.48 0.58 2.40
CA TRP A 151 5.67 1.72 3.29
C TRP A 151 7.15 2.07 3.45
N ALA A 152 8.02 1.07 3.64
CA ALA A 152 9.47 1.28 3.81
C ALA A 152 10.09 1.91 2.57
N LEU A 153 9.68 1.48 1.37
CA LEU A 153 10.13 2.09 0.12
C LEU A 153 9.77 3.59 0.07
N VAL A 154 8.55 3.95 0.48
CA VAL A 154 8.11 5.34 0.52
C VAL A 154 8.92 6.16 1.54
N ASP A 155 9.16 5.62 2.73
CA ASP A 155 9.99 6.29 3.76
C ASP A 155 11.44 6.48 3.28
N LEU A 156 12.02 5.49 2.59
CA LEU A 156 13.33 5.59 1.96
C LEU A 156 13.37 6.70 0.89
N ILE A 157 12.33 6.84 0.07
CA ILE A 157 12.23 7.94 -0.91
C ILE A 157 12.21 9.30 -0.20
N TYR A 158 11.46 9.45 0.90
CA TYR A 158 11.53 10.68 1.71
C TYR A 158 12.95 10.95 2.23
N ASN A 159 13.67 9.91 2.66
CA ASN A 159 15.05 10.03 3.13
C ASN A 159 16.02 10.46 2.01
N MET A 160 15.76 10.12 0.74
CA MET A 160 16.52 10.63 -0.41
C MET A 160 16.37 12.15 -0.55
N PHE A 161 15.17 12.68 -0.29
CA PHE A 161 14.81 14.08 -0.50
C PHE A 161 14.88 14.95 0.75
N LYS A 162 15.48 14.47 1.85
CA LYS A 162 15.62 15.23 3.11
C LYS A 162 16.41 16.54 2.99
N LYS A 163 17.17 16.72 1.91
CA LYS A 163 17.95 17.94 1.62
C LYS A 163 17.16 18.99 0.83
N VAL A 164 15.96 18.66 0.36
CA VAL A 164 15.09 19.59 -0.36
C VAL A 164 14.61 20.68 0.59
N PRO A 165 14.73 21.97 0.24
CA PRO A 165 14.23 23.06 1.07
C PRO A 165 12.71 22.99 1.27
N THR A 166 12.27 22.98 2.53
CA THR A 166 10.85 22.86 2.93
C THR A 166 10.21 24.19 3.36
N SER A 167 11.00 25.24 3.59
CA SER A 167 10.55 26.52 4.13
C SER A 167 10.29 27.59 3.05
N ASN A 168 9.11 28.21 3.07
CA ASN A 168 8.75 29.46 2.38
C ASN A 168 9.12 29.58 0.88
N THR A 169 9.05 28.49 0.12
CA THR A 169 9.22 28.54 -1.34
C THR A 169 7.90 28.88 -2.03
N GLU A 170 7.94 29.80 -3.00
CA GLU A 170 6.79 30.10 -3.85
C GLU A 170 6.37 28.82 -4.60
N GLY A 171 5.20 28.26 -4.23
CA GLY A 171 4.68 27.02 -4.83
C GLY A 171 4.74 25.75 -3.97
N GLY A 172 5.32 25.83 -2.75
CA GLY A 172 5.28 24.75 -1.76
C GLY A 172 6.17 23.55 -2.06
N TRP A 173 6.01 22.48 -1.28
CA TRP A 173 6.87 21.27 -1.31
C TRP A 173 7.03 20.68 -2.72
N SER A 174 5.92 20.50 -3.43
CA SER A 174 5.92 19.94 -4.79
C SER A 174 6.82 20.71 -5.76
N CYS A 175 6.85 22.04 -5.66
CA CYS A 175 7.69 22.90 -6.50
C CYS A 175 9.17 22.79 -6.09
N SER A 176 9.47 22.86 -4.78
CA SER A 176 10.83 22.65 -4.27
C SER A 176 11.41 21.30 -4.69
N LEU A 177 10.61 20.24 -4.60
CA LEU A 177 11.02 18.88 -4.96
C LEU A 177 11.33 18.77 -6.45
N ALA A 178 10.45 19.28 -7.30
CA ALA A 178 10.66 19.26 -8.75
C ALA A 178 11.91 20.04 -9.15
N GLU A 179 12.14 21.20 -8.54
CA GLU A 179 13.33 22.01 -8.80
C GLU A 179 14.60 21.33 -8.33
N TYR A 180 14.58 20.71 -7.15
CA TYR A 180 15.70 19.93 -6.65
C TYR A 180 16.04 18.76 -7.58
N ILE A 181 15.02 18.04 -8.07
CA ILE A 181 15.21 16.93 -9.00
C ILE A 181 15.92 17.37 -10.28
N ARG A 182 15.55 18.52 -10.84
CA ARG A 182 16.16 19.06 -12.08
C ARG A 182 17.64 19.41 -11.96
N HIS A 183 18.15 19.66 -10.76
CA HIS A 183 19.48 20.21 -10.54
C HIS A 183 20.43 19.27 -9.77
N ASN A 184 19.92 18.15 -9.24
CA ASN A 184 20.68 17.29 -8.33
C ASN A 184 20.71 15.82 -8.81
N ASP A 185 20.84 15.59 -10.13
CA ASP A 185 20.83 14.25 -10.73
C ASP A 185 21.80 13.27 -10.04
N MET A 186 23.07 13.65 -9.92
CA MET A 186 24.10 12.79 -9.33
C MET A 186 23.84 12.50 -7.84
N PRO A 187 23.58 13.50 -6.96
CA PRO A 187 23.15 13.24 -5.58
C PRO A 187 21.91 12.36 -5.45
N ILE A 188 20.94 12.50 -6.35
CA ILE A 188 19.71 11.69 -6.36
C ILE A 188 20.03 10.24 -6.75
N TYR A 189 20.86 10.04 -7.76
CA TYR A 189 21.32 8.72 -8.18
C TYR A 189 22.04 7.98 -7.03
N GLU A 190 22.98 8.66 -6.36
CA GLU A 190 23.69 8.10 -5.20
C GLU A 190 22.74 7.79 -4.03
N ALA A 191 21.78 8.68 -3.77
CA ALA A 191 20.77 8.47 -2.74
C ALA A 191 19.84 7.29 -3.06
N ALA A 192 19.47 7.12 -4.33
CA ALA A 192 18.65 6.01 -4.81
C ALA A 192 19.39 4.67 -4.68
N ASP A 193 20.67 4.62 -5.06
CA ASP A 193 21.49 3.41 -4.91
C ASP A 193 21.61 3.02 -3.43
N LYS A 194 21.84 3.99 -2.54
CA LYS A 194 21.85 3.75 -1.09
C LYS A 194 20.49 3.26 -0.58
N ALA A 195 19.40 3.91 -1.00
CA ALA A 195 18.05 3.52 -0.60
C ALA A 195 17.73 2.08 -1.05
N LEU A 196 18.09 1.70 -2.27
CA LEU A 196 17.88 0.36 -2.80
C LEU A 196 18.69 -0.68 -2.03
N LYS A 197 19.96 -0.39 -1.71
CA LYS A 197 20.80 -1.26 -0.86
C LYS A 197 20.15 -1.46 0.51
N THR A 198 19.77 -0.40 1.19
CA THR A 198 19.06 -0.49 2.48
C THR A 198 17.76 -1.30 2.36
N PHE A 199 16.98 -1.10 1.30
CA PHE A 199 15.77 -1.88 1.07
C PHE A 199 16.04 -3.39 0.93
N GLN A 200 17.07 -3.75 0.16
CA GLN A 200 17.40 -5.15 -0.14
C GLN A 200 18.13 -5.86 1.00
N GLU A 201 19.02 -5.17 1.71
CA GLU A 201 19.88 -5.76 2.74
C GLU A 201 19.26 -5.67 4.13
N GLU A 202 18.47 -4.65 4.43
CA GLU A 202 17.89 -4.45 5.77
C GLU A 202 16.40 -4.82 5.82
N PHE A 203 15.59 -4.36 4.86
CA PHE A 203 14.13 -4.57 4.93
C PHE A 203 13.66 -5.92 4.36
N MET A 204 14.23 -6.37 3.26
CA MET A 204 13.85 -7.65 2.64
C MET A 204 14.13 -8.88 3.52
N PRO A 205 15.20 -8.95 4.32
CA PRO A 205 15.44 -10.11 5.19
C PRO A 205 14.52 -10.18 6.41
N VAL A 206 13.81 -9.11 6.77
CA VAL A 206 12.94 -9.06 7.95
C VAL A 206 11.86 -10.14 7.91
N GLU A 207 11.69 -10.87 9.00
CA GLU A 207 10.70 -11.94 9.13
C GLU A 207 9.62 -11.65 10.18
N THR A 208 9.82 -10.63 11.01
CA THR A 208 8.89 -10.26 12.08
C THR A 208 8.50 -8.79 12.07
N PHE A 209 7.35 -8.46 12.65
CA PHE A 209 6.90 -7.07 12.74
C PHE A 209 7.80 -6.22 13.65
N SER A 210 8.34 -6.79 14.73
CA SER A 210 9.24 -6.07 15.64
C SER A 210 10.55 -5.69 14.96
N GLU A 211 11.17 -6.62 14.22
CA GLU A 211 12.37 -6.35 13.41
C GLU A 211 12.10 -5.24 12.37
N PHE A 212 10.92 -5.27 11.73
CA PHE A 212 10.55 -4.21 10.79
C PHE A 212 10.54 -2.83 11.47
N LEU A 213 9.95 -2.72 12.67
CA LEU A 213 9.88 -1.45 13.39
C LEU A 213 11.25 -0.95 13.84
N ASP A 214 12.18 -1.85 14.16
CA ASP A 214 13.57 -1.52 14.47
C ASP A 214 14.28 -0.92 13.25
N VAL A 215 14.28 -1.65 12.12
CA VAL A 215 14.90 -1.20 10.87
C VAL A 215 14.26 0.09 10.35
N ALA A 216 12.94 0.24 10.49
CA ALA A 216 12.20 1.45 10.12
C ALA A 216 12.45 2.65 11.06
N GLY A 217 13.13 2.45 12.19
CA GLY A 217 13.35 3.50 13.18
C GLY A 217 12.03 4.00 13.80
N LEU A 218 11.08 3.08 14.02
CA LEU A 218 9.74 3.37 14.56
C LEU A 218 9.59 2.97 16.03
N LEU A 219 10.59 2.35 16.66
CA LEU A 219 10.52 1.92 18.07
C LEU A 219 10.33 3.06 19.08
N SER A 220 10.69 4.30 18.71
CA SER A 220 10.42 5.49 19.53
C SER A 220 8.96 5.94 19.47
N GLU A 221 8.24 5.61 18.38
CA GLU A 221 6.85 5.98 18.16
C GLU A 221 5.88 4.84 18.47
N ILE A 222 6.33 3.59 18.35
CA ILE A 222 5.59 2.36 18.64
C ILE A 222 6.38 1.58 19.69
N THR A 223 6.02 1.80 20.96
CA THR A 223 6.75 1.24 22.11
C THR A 223 6.45 -0.23 22.38
N ASP A 224 5.32 -0.73 21.89
CA ASP A 224 4.92 -2.14 22.06
C ASP A 224 4.43 -2.71 20.71
N PRO A 225 5.33 -3.35 19.94
CA PRO A 225 5.00 -3.96 18.65
C PRO A 225 3.93 -5.05 18.71
N GLU A 226 3.89 -5.82 19.81
CA GLU A 226 3.02 -6.99 19.93
C GLU A 226 1.57 -6.58 20.22
N SER A 227 1.37 -5.61 21.13
CA SER A 227 0.04 -5.05 21.36
C SER A 227 -0.42 -4.14 20.23
N PHE A 228 0.49 -3.45 19.53
CA PHE A 228 0.13 -2.49 18.48
C PHE A 228 -0.79 -3.08 17.41
N LEU A 229 -0.46 -4.25 16.85
CA LEU A 229 -1.29 -4.89 15.83
C LEU A 229 -2.64 -5.32 16.41
N LYS A 230 -2.63 -5.92 17.60
CA LYS A 230 -3.85 -6.40 18.26
C LYS A 230 -4.79 -5.24 18.57
N ASP A 231 -4.28 -4.17 19.14
CA ASP A 231 -5.06 -2.98 19.51
C ASP A 231 -5.55 -2.23 18.28
N LEU A 232 -4.73 -2.15 17.22
CA LEU A 232 -5.13 -1.60 15.93
C LEU A 232 -6.32 -2.36 15.36
N LEU A 233 -6.25 -3.68 15.26
CA LEU A 233 -7.33 -4.52 14.71
C LEU A 233 -8.59 -4.48 15.57
N ASN A 234 -8.45 -4.38 16.90
CA ASN A 234 -9.60 -4.22 17.80
C ASN A 234 -10.25 -2.84 17.70
N SER A 235 -9.51 -1.82 17.25
CA SER A 235 -10.00 -0.45 17.14
C SER A 235 -10.83 -0.15 15.89
N VAL A 236 -10.78 -1.03 14.87
CA VAL A 236 -11.59 -0.95 13.66
C VAL A 236 -12.81 -1.87 13.77
N PRO A 237 -13.95 -1.54 13.13
CA PRO A 237 -15.20 -2.29 13.29
C PRO A 237 -15.13 -3.73 12.77
#